data_AF-A0A957T6X4-F1
#
_entry.id   AF-A0A957T6X4-F1
#
_cell.length_a   1.000
_cell.length_b   1.000
_cell.length_c   1.000
_cell.angle_alpha   90.00
_cell.angle_beta   90.00
_cell.angle_gamma   90.00
#
_symmetry.space_group_name_H-M   'P 1'
#
loop_
_entity.id
_entity.type
_entity.pdbx_description
1 polymer ?
#
loop_
_entity_poly.entity_id
_entity_poly.type
_entity_poly.pdbx_seq_one_letter_code
_entity_poly.pdbx_strand_id
1 'polypeptide(L)'
;MGALFYRLNRHFVGDISFSRWIQIVLLVPAVIALIGRPNGYWLIAGVLFALFIAFIVASYRWRQRNYVQFQRQEKPEIAPQPLTPADKLPIFASGLFSVEGKYADFTWLQGYFRTFATREHAVICLVQPSRFALLGSWAEKEIGMWYIFFKDDEVNRIDWGEIRFGDKQLPCVAVEHAVFIPKRGRFDRDKTLERTVYIACEDEADLRRILADLEYRRPEEAATQPLHQNGSGKLPHNTAEWKRIDG
;
A
#
# COMPACT_ATOMS: atom_id res chain seq x y z
N MET A 1 9.95 -3.25 14.15
CA MET A 1 8.59 -3.58 14.63
C MET A 1 7.56 -3.71 13.50
N GLY A 2 7.50 -2.78 12.53
CA GLY A 2 6.51 -2.86 11.42
C GLY A 2 6.46 -4.20 10.69
N ALA A 3 7.62 -4.77 10.34
CA ALA A 3 7.71 -6.08 9.69
C ALA A 3 7.07 -7.24 10.48
N LEU A 4 7.16 -7.21 11.82
CA LEU A 4 6.52 -8.23 12.67
C LEU A 4 5.00 -8.09 12.61
N PHE A 5 4.47 -6.89 12.80
CA PHE A 5 3.03 -6.65 12.72
C PHE A 5 2.47 -6.99 11.33
N TYR A 6 3.22 -6.69 10.28
CA TYR A 6 2.86 -7.09 8.92
C TYR A 6 2.73 -8.60 8.80
N ARG A 7 3.76 -9.35 9.23
CA ARG A 7 3.75 -10.82 9.20
C ARG A 7 2.61 -11.41 10.02
N LEU A 8 2.36 -10.90 11.24
CA LEU A 8 1.25 -11.34 12.10
C LEU A 8 -0.12 -11.10 11.47
N ASN A 9 -0.28 -10.00 10.72
CA ASN A 9 -1.55 -9.69 10.07
C ASN A 9 -1.76 -10.49 8.78
N ARG A 10 -0.67 -10.85 8.08
CA ARG A 10 -0.73 -11.47 6.74
C ARG A 10 -0.64 -12.99 6.72
N HIS A 11 -0.16 -13.61 7.79
CA HIS A 11 -0.11 -15.06 7.89
C HIS A 11 -1.31 -15.62 8.65
N PHE A 12 -1.84 -16.72 8.14
CA PHE A 12 -3.06 -17.38 8.60
C PHE A 12 -2.76 -18.76 9.14
N VAL A 13 -3.45 -19.13 10.22
CA VAL A 13 -3.51 -20.49 10.76
C VAL A 13 -4.97 -20.94 10.59
N GLY A 14 -5.21 -21.80 9.60
CA GLY A 14 -6.56 -22.03 9.07
C GLY A 14 -7.10 -20.77 8.38
N ASP A 15 -8.32 -20.36 8.73
CA ASP A 15 -8.96 -19.15 8.17
C ASP A 15 -8.73 -17.88 9.02
N ILE A 16 -7.96 -17.98 10.09
CA ILE A 16 -7.78 -16.90 11.08
C ILE A 16 -6.33 -16.41 11.03
N SER A 17 -6.14 -15.09 10.88
CA SER A 17 -4.80 -14.50 10.91
C SER A 17 -4.16 -14.60 12.29
N PHE A 18 -2.82 -14.69 12.36
CA PHE A 18 -2.09 -14.73 13.64
C PHE A 18 -2.43 -13.56 14.57
N SER A 19 -2.62 -12.36 14.01
CA SER A 19 -3.06 -11.19 14.78
C SER A 19 -4.39 -11.43 15.50
N ARG A 20 -5.33 -12.16 14.89
CA ARG A 20 -6.62 -12.49 15.52
C ARG A 20 -6.46 -13.58 16.58
N TRP A 21 -5.57 -14.55 16.37
CA TRP A 21 -5.22 -15.54 17.39
C TRP A 21 -4.65 -14.88 18.65
N ILE A 22 -3.73 -13.92 18.51
CA ILE A 22 -3.19 -13.15 19.65
C ILE A 22 -4.32 -12.40 20.38
N GLN A 23 -5.23 -11.78 19.63
CA GLN A 23 -6.40 -11.10 20.21
C GLN A 23 -7.29 -12.05 21.02
N ILE A 24 -7.57 -13.26 20.50
CA ILE A 24 -8.36 -14.29 21.18
C ILE A 24 -7.66 -14.75 22.46
N VAL A 25 -6.35 -15.04 22.39
CA VAL A 25 -5.55 -15.50 23.54
C VAL A 25 -5.43 -14.45 24.63
N LEU A 26 -5.46 -13.15 24.30
CA LEU A 26 -5.48 -12.09 25.32
C LEU A 26 -6.88 -11.86 25.89
N LEU A 27 -7.92 -11.89 25.04
CA LEU A 27 -9.28 -11.54 25.44
C LEU A 27 -9.99 -12.65 26.21
N VAL A 28 -9.91 -13.91 25.75
CA VAL A 28 -10.66 -15.02 26.35
C VAL A 28 -10.27 -15.26 27.82
N PRO A 29 -8.98 -15.37 28.18
CA PRO A 29 -8.59 -15.54 29.58
C PRO A 29 -8.90 -14.30 30.42
N ALA A 30 -8.84 -13.09 29.85
CA ALA A 30 -9.26 -11.87 30.55
C ALA A 30 -10.74 -11.92 30.94
N VAL A 31 -11.61 -12.37 30.02
CA VAL A 31 -13.05 -12.54 30.28
C VAL A 31 -13.30 -13.67 31.29
N ILE A 32 -12.62 -14.80 31.17
CA ILE A 32 -12.72 -15.91 32.14
C ILE A 32 -12.30 -15.46 33.54
N ALA A 33 -11.20 -14.70 33.65
CA ALA A 33 -10.71 -14.17 34.92
C ALA A 33 -11.66 -13.15 35.55
N LEU A 34 -12.40 -12.39 34.73
CA LEU A 34 -13.42 -11.42 35.18
C LEU A 34 -14.68 -12.11 35.71
N ILE A 35 -15.12 -13.21 35.07
CA ILE A 35 -16.30 -13.97 35.46
C ILE A 35 -15.98 -14.93 36.63
N GLY A 36 -14.72 -15.37 36.73
CA GLY A 36 -14.23 -16.23 37.79
C GLY A 36 -14.44 -15.65 39.19
N ARG A 37 -14.52 -16.52 40.20
CA ARG A 37 -14.68 -16.12 41.61
C ARG A 37 -13.63 -15.05 42.01
N PRO A 38 -13.98 -14.09 42.89
CA PRO A 38 -13.19 -12.89 43.19
C PRO A 38 -11.86 -13.10 43.94
N ASN A 39 -11.26 -14.31 43.90
CA ASN A 39 -10.00 -14.63 44.54
C ASN A 39 -8.78 -14.05 43.79
N GLY A 40 -8.72 -12.72 43.62
CA GLY A 40 -7.51 -12.00 43.16
C GLY A 40 -7.25 -11.97 41.65
N TYR A 41 -8.08 -12.63 40.82
CA TYR A 41 -7.87 -12.68 39.36
C TYR A 41 -8.16 -11.38 38.60
N TRP A 42 -8.76 -10.38 39.25
CA TRP A 42 -9.08 -9.08 38.65
C TRP A 42 -7.84 -8.32 38.17
N LEU A 43 -6.71 -8.44 38.87
CA LEU A 43 -5.44 -7.85 38.43
C LEU A 43 -4.95 -8.50 37.13
N ILE A 44 -5.03 -9.82 37.03
CA ILE A 44 -4.65 -10.56 35.82
C ILE A 44 -5.58 -10.17 34.66
N ALA A 45 -6.89 -10.12 34.90
CA ALA A 45 -7.87 -9.67 33.91
C ALA A 45 -7.55 -8.26 33.41
N GLY A 46 -7.25 -7.32 34.32
CA GLY A 46 -6.88 -5.95 34.00
C GLY A 46 -5.61 -5.86 33.15
N VAL A 47 -4.56 -6.63 33.50
CA VAL A 47 -3.30 -6.66 32.73
C VAL A 47 -3.52 -7.23 31.34
N LEU A 48 -4.21 -8.36 31.21
CA LEU A 48 -4.50 -8.98 29.90
C LEU A 48 -5.34 -8.06 29.02
N PHE A 49 -6.35 -7.40 29.59
CA PHE A 49 -7.17 -6.45 28.86
C PHE A 49 -6.37 -5.22 28.42
N ALA A 50 -5.51 -4.67 29.28
CA ALA A 50 -4.62 -3.57 28.91
C ALA A 50 -3.67 -3.96 27.76
N LEU A 51 -3.09 -5.17 27.80
CA LEU A 51 -2.26 -5.70 26.72
C LEU A 51 -3.04 -5.89 25.42
N PHE A 52 -4.28 -6.37 25.48
CA PHE A 52 -5.17 -6.50 24.33
C PHE A 52 -5.41 -5.14 23.65
N ILE A 53 -5.77 -4.11 24.43
CA ILE A 53 -5.98 -2.76 23.92
C ILE A 53 -4.68 -2.19 23.33
N ALA A 54 -3.56 -2.34 24.03
CA ALA A 54 -2.25 -1.89 23.55
C ALA A 54 -1.88 -2.55 22.22
N PHE A 55 -2.14 -3.85 22.07
CA PHE A 55 -1.91 -4.59 20.83
C PHE A 55 -2.79 -4.10 19.67
N ILE A 56 -4.08 -3.84 19.91
CA ILE A 56 -5.00 -3.29 18.89
C ILE A 56 -4.52 -1.92 18.44
N VAL A 57 -4.22 -1.02 19.39
CA VAL A 57 -3.75 0.34 19.09
C VAL A 57 -2.44 0.29 18.31
N ALA A 58 -1.47 -0.53 18.73
CA ALA A 58 -0.22 -0.69 18.02
C ALA A 58 -0.43 -1.24 16.59
N SER A 59 -1.24 -2.28 16.43
CA SER A 59 -1.55 -2.89 15.13
C SER A 59 -2.24 -1.90 14.20
N TYR A 60 -3.20 -1.13 14.72
CA TYR A 60 -3.88 -0.08 13.96
C TYR A 60 -2.90 1.02 13.53
N ARG A 61 -2.06 1.53 14.43
CA ARG A 61 -1.07 2.56 14.11
C ARG A 61 -0.08 2.10 13.04
N TRP A 62 0.36 0.86 13.08
CA TRP A 62 1.26 0.31 12.06
C TRP A 62 0.54 0.10 10.72
N ARG A 63 -0.72 -0.35 10.74
CA ARG A 63 -1.52 -0.50 9.52
C ARG A 63 -1.73 0.83 8.81
N GLN A 64 -2.00 1.91 9.54
CA GLN A 64 -2.15 3.27 8.98
C GLN A 64 -0.87 3.79 8.29
N ARG A 65 0.28 3.19 8.57
CA ARG A 65 1.58 3.54 7.97
C ARG A 65 2.07 2.50 6.97
N ASN A 66 1.19 1.63 6.46
CA ASN A 66 1.57 0.50 5.60
C ASN A 66 2.73 -0.34 6.18
N TYR A 67 2.81 -0.42 7.52
CA TYR A 67 3.86 -1.14 8.26
C TYR A 67 5.30 -0.68 8.01
N VAL A 68 5.49 0.51 7.42
CA VAL A 68 6.79 1.10 7.11
C VAL A 68 7.03 2.39 7.91
N GLN A 69 8.28 2.80 7.99
CA GLN A 69 8.67 4.13 8.46
C GLN A 69 9.34 4.85 7.31
N PHE A 70 8.73 5.92 6.83
CA PHE A 70 9.33 6.79 5.83
C PHE A 70 9.87 8.04 6.51
N GLN A 71 11.13 8.37 6.22
CA GLN A 71 11.78 9.58 6.67
C GLN A 71 12.12 10.41 5.44
N ARG A 72 11.42 11.53 5.28
CA ARG A 72 11.69 12.49 4.21
C ARG A 72 13.08 13.06 4.37
N GLN A 73 13.79 13.17 3.26
CA GLN A 73 15.10 13.83 3.17
C GLN A 73 15.04 14.95 2.13
N GLU A 74 16.14 15.68 2.01
CA GLU A 74 16.30 16.64 0.93
C GLU A 74 16.28 15.91 -0.41
N LYS A 75 15.48 16.43 -1.34
CA LYS A 75 15.33 15.85 -2.66
C LYS A 75 16.56 16.20 -3.49
N PRO A 76 17.28 15.22 -4.08
CA PRO A 76 18.40 15.53 -4.96
C PRO A 76 17.91 16.29 -6.18
N GLU A 77 18.70 17.25 -6.65
CA GLU A 77 18.47 17.93 -7.92
C GLU A 77 18.86 16.98 -9.06
N ILE A 78 17.87 16.63 -9.90
CA ILE A 78 18.04 15.66 -10.99
C ILE A 78 17.46 16.28 -12.25
N ALA A 79 18.17 16.15 -13.37
CA ALA A 79 17.65 16.56 -14.67
C ALA A 79 16.53 15.57 -15.08
N PRO A 80 15.30 16.05 -15.37
CA PRO A 80 14.21 15.18 -15.78
C PRO A 80 14.57 14.40 -17.05
N GLN A 81 14.44 13.08 -17.00
CA GLN A 81 14.81 12.18 -18.09
C GLN A 81 13.85 11.00 -18.12
N PRO A 82 13.17 10.73 -19.25
CA PRO A 82 12.24 9.62 -19.33
C PRO A 82 13.00 8.29 -19.37
N LEU A 83 12.45 7.29 -18.70
CA LEU A 83 12.88 5.90 -18.87
C LEU A 83 12.42 5.37 -20.23
N THR A 84 13.21 4.47 -20.81
CA THR A 84 12.78 3.78 -22.01
C THR A 84 11.73 2.73 -21.64
N PRO A 85 10.74 2.42 -22.51
CA PRO A 85 9.73 1.40 -22.20
C PRO A 85 10.28 -0.02 -21.98
N ALA A 86 11.53 -0.26 -22.38
CA ALA A 86 12.25 -1.51 -22.18
C ALA A 86 12.94 -1.58 -20.81
N ASP A 87 13.19 -0.45 -20.15
CA ASP A 87 13.82 -0.39 -18.83
C ASP A 87 12.91 -1.04 -17.78
N LYS A 88 13.51 -1.91 -16.95
CA LYS A 88 12.89 -2.51 -15.77
C LYS A 88 13.84 -2.33 -14.61
N LEU A 89 13.51 -1.43 -13.69
CA LEU A 89 14.34 -1.12 -12.54
C LEU A 89 13.89 -1.96 -11.35
N PRO A 90 14.77 -2.73 -10.68
CA PRO A 90 14.40 -3.57 -9.55
C PRO A 90 14.03 -2.70 -8.34
N ILE A 91 12.90 -3.02 -7.69
CA ILE A 91 12.39 -2.26 -6.56
C ILE A 91 11.85 -3.15 -5.44
N PHE A 92 11.75 -2.57 -4.26
CA PHE A 92 10.81 -2.95 -3.22
C PHE A 92 9.68 -1.91 -3.16
N ALA A 93 8.44 -2.37 -3.12
CA ALA A 93 7.30 -1.48 -3.10
C ALA A 93 6.32 -1.77 -1.96
N SER A 94 5.71 -0.70 -1.44
CA SER A 94 4.64 -0.77 -0.44
C SER A 94 3.51 0.17 -0.83
N GLY A 95 2.26 -0.27 -0.75
CA GLY A 95 1.11 0.52 -1.18
C GLY A 95 -0.13 -0.33 -1.43
N LEU A 96 -1.14 0.29 -2.05
CA LEU A 96 -2.38 -0.38 -2.44
C LEU A 96 -2.22 -0.96 -3.85
N PHE A 97 -2.02 -2.27 -3.93
CA PHE A 97 -1.91 -2.96 -5.22
C PHE A 97 -3.26 -3.46 -5.71
N SER A 98 -3.33 -3.72 -7.01
CA SER A 98 -4.50 -4.28 -7.67
C SER A 98 -4.15 -5.39 -8.66
N VAL A 99 -5.07 -6.31 -8.87
CA VAL A 99 -5.02 -7.35 -9.90
C VAL A 99 -6.42 -7.83 -10.22
N GLU A 100 -6.81 -7.87 -11.49
CA GLU A 100 -8.14 -8.36 -11.93
C GLU A 100 -9.30 -7.76 -11.12
N GLY A 101 -9.22 -6.45 -10.91
CA GLY A 101 -10.19 -5.69 -10.15
C GLY A 101 -10.17 -5.95 -8.64
N LYS A 102 -9.32 -6.82 -8.08
CA LYS A 102 -9.02 -6.99 -6.64
C LYS A 102 -8.07 -5.90 -6.17
N TYR A 103 -8.15 -5.51 -4.88
CA TYR A 103 -7.28 -4.51 -4.26
C TYR A 103 -6.79 -5.03 -2.92
N ALA A 104 -5.51 -4.83 -2.60
CA ALA A 104 -4.94 -5.18 -1.30
C ALA A 104 -3.70 -4.33 -0.98
N ASP A 105 -3.58 -3.94 0.29
CA ASP A 105 -2.37 -3.29 0.77
C ASP A 105 -1.27 -4.34 0.96
N PHE A 106 -0.11 -4.09 0.36
CA PHE A 106 1.09 -4.88 0.59
C PHE A 106 2.24 -4.00 1.03
N THR A 107 3.16 -4.63 1.76
CA THR A 107 4.33 -3.97 2.31
C THR A 107 5.56 -4.75 1.89
N TRP A 108 6.52 -4.03 1.33
CA TRP A 108 7.85 -4.54 1.02
C TRP A 108 7.87 -5.69 0.02
N LEU A 109 7.06 -5.59 -1.05
CA LEU A 109 7.08 -6.58 -2.12
C LEU A 109 8.23 -6.31 -3.09
N GLN A 110 8.93 -7.36 -3.49
CA GLN A 110 9.93 -7.28 -4.52
C GLN A 110 9.27 -7.23 -5.91
N GLY A 111 9.80 -6.41 -6.80
CA GLY A 111 9.25 -6.20 -8.12
C GLY A 111 10.15 -5.35 -9.01
N TYR A 112 9.53 -4.73 -10.01
CA TYR A 112 10.19 -3.76 -10.87
C TYR A 112 9.29 -2.55 -11.15
N PHE A 113 9.93 -1.39 -11.32
CA PHE A 113 9.35 -0.19 -11.87
C PHE A 113 9.57 -0.16 -13.38
N ARG A 114 8.57 0.31 -14.13
CA ARG A 114 8.71 0.65 -15.54
C ARG A 114 7.74 1.74 -15.94
N THR A 115 8.03 2.40 -17.04
CA THR A 115 7.16 3.41 -17.63
C THR A 115 6.80 3.00 -19.05
N PHE A 116 5.53 3.15 -19.42
CA PHE A 116 5.05 2.85 -20.77
C PHE A 116 5.18 4.08 -21.67
N ALA A 117 5.11 3.86 -23.00
CA ALA A 117 5.14 4.95 -23.98
C ALA A 117 4.01 5.99 -23.77
N THR A 118 2.91 5.55 -23.14
CA THR A 118 1.75 6.37 -22.76
C THR A 118 1.97 7.23 -21.52
N ARG A 119 3.17 7.23 -20.90
CA ARG A 119 3.45 7.88 -19.61
C ARG A 119 2.62 7.34 -18.44
N GLU A 120 2.22 6.07 -18.56
CA GLU A 120 1.72 5.31 -17.43
C GLU A 120 2.90 4.63 -16.74
N HIS A 121 2.99 4.83 -15.43
CA HIS A 121 3.98 4.20 -14.58
C HIS A 121 3.41 2.93 -13.98
N ALA A 122 4.23 1.88 -13.96
CA ALA A 122 3.86 0.59 -13.44
C ALA A 122 4.86 0.11 -12.38
N VAL A 123 4.33 -0.18 -11.21
CA VAL A 123 5.01 -0.93 -10.15
C VAL A 123 4.44 -2.34 -10.19
N ILE A 124 5.28 -3.31 -10.56
CA ILE A 124 4.87 -4.69 -10.77
C ILE A 124 5.61 -5.58 -9.78
N CYS A 125 4.88 -6.18 -8.86
CA CYS A 125 5.46 -6.97 -7.76
C CYS A 125 4.92 -8.39 -7.73
N LEU A 126 5.73 -9.30 -7.21
CA LEU A 126 5.35 -10.70 -7.00
C LEU A 126 5.16 -10.98 -5.51
N VAL A 127 4.01 -11.53 -5.16
CA VAL A 127 3.75 -12.11 -3.85
C VAL A 127 4.05 -13.60 -3.92
N GLN A 128 5.06 -14.03 -3.17
CA GLN A 128 5.45 -15.43 -3.08
C GLN A 128 4.78 -16.13 -1.88
N PRO A 129 4.51 -17.45 -1.98
CA PRO A 129 4.13 -18.23 -0.81
C PRO A 129 5.20 -18.08 0.27
N SER A 130 4.79 -17.83 1.51
CA SER A 130 5.69 -17.77 2.66
C SER A 130 5.05 -18.40 3.88
N ARG A 131 5.91 -18.80 4.83
CA ARG A 131 5.53 -19.39 6.11
C ARG A 131 6.01 -18.51 7.26
N PHE A 132 5.22 -18.44 8.32
CA PHE A 132 5.58 -17.73 9.56
C PHE A 132 5.40 -18.64 10.77
N ALA A 133 6.45 -18.68 11.61
CA ALA A 133 6.50 -19.50 12.83
C ALA A 133 6.11 -20.98 12.60
N LEU A 134 6.49 -21.55 11.45
CA LEU A 134 6.20 -22.92 10.99
C LEU A 134 4.72 -23.31 10.84
N LEU A 135 3.78 -22.49 11.33
CA LEU A 135 2.36 -22.81 11.41
C LEU A 135 1.50 -21.98 10.45
N GLY A 136 1.85 -20.72 10.18
CA GLY A 136 1.03 -19.88 9.33
C GLY A 136 1.50 -19.81 7.90
N SER A 137 0.54 -19.79 6.98
CA SER A 137 0.76 -19.59 5.55
C SER A 137 0.24 -18.23 5.09
N TRP A 138 0.80 -17.75 3.98
CA TRP A 138 0.21 -16.65 3.24
C TRP A 138 -1.14 -17.05 2.63
N ALA A 139 -2.09 -16.14 2.54
CA ALA A 139 -3.39 -16.41 1.93
C ALA A 139 -3.24 -16.72 0.43
N GLU A 140 -3.68 -17.91 -0.01
CA GLU A 140 -3.48 -18.37 -1.39
C GLU A 140 -4.02 -17.40 -2.45
N LYS A 141 -5.18 -16.79 -2.18
CA LYS A 141 -5.83 -15.80 -3.05
C LYS A 141 -5.00 -14.54 -3.31
N GLU A 142 -3.90 -14.34 -2.59
CA GLU A 142 -3.03 -13.18 -2.68
C GLU A 142 -1.67 -13.50 -3.30
N ILE A 143 -1.39 -14.77 -3.57
CA ILE A 143 -0.15 -15.21 -4.22
C ILE A 143 -0.23 -14.88 -5.71
N GLY A 144 0.86 -14.39 -6.28
CA GLY A 144 0.95 -14.04 -7.70
C GLY A 144 1.36 -12.59 -7.94
N MET A 145 1.10 -12.11 -9.15
CA MET A 145 1.50 -10.79 -9.61
C MET A 145 0.48 -9.72 -9.20
N TRP A 146 0.98 -8.60 -8.73
CA TRP A 146 0.20 -7.46 -8.26
C TRP A 146 0.76 -6.17 -8.82
N TYR A 147 -0.12 -5.21 -9.11
CA TYR A 147 0.23 -4.02 -9.89
C TYR A 147 -0.25 -2.74 -9.22
N ILE A 148 0.55 -1.69 -9.33
CA ILE A 148 0.11 -0.30 -9.16
C ILE A 148 0.37 0.39 -10.48
N PHE A 149 -0.67 1.00 -11.02
CA PHE A 149 -0.60 1.86 -12.20
C PHE A 149 -0.98 3.27 -11.78
N PHE A 150 -0.24 4.25 -12.29
CA PHE A 150 -0.59 5.66 -12.14
C PHE A 150 0.01 6.47 -13.29
N LYS A 151 -0.65 7.57 -13.65
CA LYS A 151 -0.19 8.50 -14.68
C LYS A 151 0.35 9.79 -14.07
N ASP A 152 1.09 10.55 -14.88
CA ASP A 152 1.67 11.85 -14.50
C ASP A 152 0.60 12.84 -13.94
N ASP A 153 -0.62 12.83 -14.47
CA ASP A 153 -1.73 13.69 -14.05
C ASP A 153 -2.42 13.24 -12.76
N GLU A 154 -2.21 11.99 -12.34
CA GLU A 154 -2.73 11.43 -11.10
C GLU A 154 -1.77 11.60 -9.92
N VAL A 155 -0.52 12.02 -10.18
CA VAL A 155 0.52 12.23 -9.16
C VAL A 155 0.36 13.60 -8.52
N ASN A 156 0.05 13.60 -7.22
CA ASN A 156 -0.13 14.80 -6.41
C ASN A 156 1.18 15.28 -5.77
N ARG A 157 2.00 14.34 -5.29
CA ARG A 157 3.24 14.66 -4.58
C ARG A 157 4.28 13.57 -4.75
N ILE A 158 5.55 13.98 -4.86
CA ILE A 158 6.70 13.09 -4.89
C ILE A 158 7.67 13.55 -3.81
N ASP A 159 7.86 12.74 -2.78
CA ASP A 159 8.82 12.98 -1.71
C ASP A 159 9.99 12.01 -1.81
N TRP A 160 11.22 12.54 -1.70
CA TRP A 160 12.44 11.74 -1.57
C TRP A 160 12.73 11.47 -0.09
N GLY A 161 13.30 10.31 0.21
CA GLY A 161 13.73 9.99 1.55
C GLY A 161 14.26 8.57 1.68
N GLU A 162 14.14 8.04 2.89
CA GLU A 162 14.48 6.67 3.22
C GLU A 162 13.28 5.95 3.79
N ILE A 163 13.21 4.65 3.51
CA ILE A 163 12.20 3.77 4.08
C ILE A 163 12.86 2.71 4.94
N ARG A 164 12.25 2.42 6.09
CA ARG A 164 12.65 1.33 6.98
C ARG A 164 11.53 0.31 7.12
N PHE A 165 11.90 -0.96 6.94
CA PHE A 165 11.04 -2.11 7.16
C PHE A 165 11.80 -3.23 7.85
N GLY A 166 11.50 -3.44 9.14
CA GLY A 166 12.28 -4.37 9.96
C GLY A 166 13.67 -3.80 10.22
N ASP A 167 14.69 -4.57 9.85
CA ASP A 167 16.12 -4.25 9.89
C ASP A 167 16.65 -3.61 8.60
N LYS A 168 15.89 -3.70 7.50
CA LYS A 168 16.26 -3.08 6.22
C LYS A 168 15.92 -1.59 6.20
N GLN A 169 16.84 -0.82 5.65
CA GLN A 169 16.69 0.61 5.38
C GLN A 169 17.23 0.88 3.98
N LEU A 170 16.41 1.48 3.12
CA LEU A 170 16.72 1.72 1.71
C LEU A 170 16.33 3.15 1.31
N PRO A 171 17.02 3.76 0.33
CA PRO A 171 16.55 4.99 -0.28
C PRO A 171 15.19 4.74 -0.94
N CYS A 172 14.30 5.73 -0.87
CA CYS A 172 12.91 5.61 -1.27
C CYS A 172 12.34 6.89 -1.87
N VAL A 173 11.47 6.74 -2.86
CA VAL A 173 10.56 7.78 -3.32
C VAL A 173 9.15 7.40 -2.85
N ALA A 174 8.46 8.34 -2.22
CA ALA A 174 7.05 8.24 -1.87
C ALA A 174 6.23 9.04 -2.88
N VAL A 175 5.40 8.35 -3.65
CA VAL A 175 4.52 8.96 -4.66
C VAL A 175 3.09 8.92 -4.15
N GLU A 176 2.52 10.09 -3.87
CA GLU A 176 1.09 10.25 -3.58
C GLU A 176 0.34 10.39 -4.89
N HIS A 177 -0.63 9.51 -5.12
CA HIS A 177 -1.45 9.52 -6.33
C HIS A 177 -2.91 9.15 -6.03
N ALA A 178 -3.79 9.51 -6.97
CA ALA A 178 -5.18 9.11 -6.93
C ALA A 178 -5.35 7.65 -7.38
N VAL A 179 -6.20 6.89 -6.69
CA VAL A 179 -6.59 5.51 -7.06
C VAL A 179 -8.09 5.44 -7.22
N PHE A 180 -8.56 5.15 -8.44
CA PHE A 180 -9.96 4.89 -8.71
C PHE A 180 -10.32 3.44 -8.41
N ILE A 181 -11.30 3.25 -7.53
CA ILE A 181 -11.85 1.94 -7.19
C ILE A 181 -13.31 1.87 -7.71
N PRO A 182 -13.58 1.03 -8.72
CA PRO A 182 -14.92 0.89 -9.26
C PRO A 182 -15.83 0.14 -8.29
N LYS A 183 -17.13 0.46 -8.36
CA LYS A 183 -18.20 -0.24 -7.68
C LYS A 183 -18.21 -1.73 -8.03
N ARG A 184 -18.14 -2.60 -7.02
CA ARG A 184 -18.22 -4.07 -7.21
C ARG A 184 -19.58 -4.68 -6.88
N GLY A 185 -20.40 -4.04 -6.06
CA GLY A 185 -21.71 -4.55 -5.66
C GLY A 185 -22.81 -3.50 -5.75
N ARG A 186 -24.08 -3.92 -5.74
CA ARG A 186 -25.26 -3.02 -5.89
C ARG A 186 -25.24 -1.83 -4.91
N PHE A 187 -24.69 -2.03 -3.72
CA PHE A 187 -24.62 -1.03 -2.63
C PHE A 187 -23.30 -0.25 -2.57
N ASP A 188 -22.28 -0.64 -3.32
CA ASP A 188 -21.01 0.11 -3.34
C ASP A 188 -21.14 1.36 -4.19
N ARG A 189 -20.27 2.34 -3.93
CA ARG A 189 -20.10 3.53 -4.76
C ARG A 189 -18.68 3.55 -5.28
N ASP A 190 -18.50 4.13 -6.45
CA ASP A 190 -17.17 4.46 -6.96
C ASP A 190 -16.47 5.39 -5.97
N LYS A 191 -15.19 5.13 -5.75
CA LYS A 191 -14.38 5.90 -4.80
C LYS A 191 -13.02 6.19 -5.41
N THR A 192 -12.65 7.46 -5.41
CA THR A 192 -11.26 7.89 -5.65
C THR A 192 -10.60 8.09 -4.29
N LEU A 193 -9.47 7.42 -4.08
CA LEU A 193 -8.73 7.47 -2.82
C LEU A 193 -7.34 8.00 -3.09
N GLU A 194 -6.88 8.95 -2.29
CA GLU A 194 -5.47 9.32 -2.28
C GLU A 194 -4.66 8.23 -1.57
N ARG A 195 -3.63 7.73 -2.25
CA ARG A 195 -2.76 6.67 -1.74
C ARG A 195 -1.31 7.00 -2.03
N THR A 196 -0.45 6.58 -1.11
CA THR A 196 0.99 6.67 -1.27
C THR A 196 1.53 5.30 -1.66
N VAL A 197 2.25 5.24 -2.78
CA VAL A 197 3.15 4.14 -3.09
C VAL A 197 4.56 4.52 -2.67
N TYR A 198 5.20 3.65 -1.92
CA TYR A 198 6.61 3.76 -1.58
C TYR A 198 7.40 2.87 -2.52
N ILE A 199 8.36 3.44 -3.23
CA ILE A 199 9.24 2.76 -4.19
C ILE A 199 10.67 2.90 -3.67
N ALA A 200 11.27 1.79 -3.27
CA ALA A 200 12.62 1.75 -2.73
C ALA A 200 13.52 0.89 -3.59
N CYS A 201 14.79 1.28 -3.69
CA CYS A 201 15.80 0.55 -4.47
C CYS A 201 16.98 0.17 -3.56
N GLU A 202 17.68 -0.92 -3.88
CA GLU A 202 18.96 -1.23 -3.23
C GLU A 202 20.06 -0.28 -3.72
N ASP A 203 20.01 0.08 -5.00
CA ASP A 203 20.89 1.08 -5.62
C ASP A 203 20.20 2.46 -5.67
N GLU A 204 20.86 3.47 -5.12
CA GLU A 204 20.39 4.86 -5.19
C GLU A 204 20.39 5.37 -6.64
N ALA A 205 21.28 4.89 -7.51
CA ALA A 205 21.32 5.28 -8.92
C ALA A 205 20.02 4.90 -9.65
N ASP A 206 19.49 3.70 -9.38
CA ASP A 206 18.20 3.26 -9.92
C ASP A 206 17.06 4.13 -9.40
N LEU A 207 17.07 4.49 -8.11
CA LEU A 207 16.06 5.37 -7.54
C LEU A 207 16.11 6.77 -8.16
N ARG A 208 17.32 7.30 -8.42
CA ARG A 208 17.49 8.58 -9.12
C ARG A 208 16.95 8.53 -10.54
N ARG A 209 17.11 7.41 -11.26
CA ARG A 209 16.50 7.19 -12.58
C ARG A 209 14.98 7.16 -12.52
N ILE A 210 14.40 6.49 -11.51
CA ILE A 210 12.95 6.51 -11.26
C ILE A 210 12.49 7.95 -10.99
N LEU A 211 13.21 8.70 -10.16
CA LEU A 211 12.85 10.08 -9.85
C LEU A 211 12.92 10.98 -11.11
N ALA A 212 13.98 10.86 -11.91
CA ALA A 212 14.14 11.60 -13.16
C ALA A 212 12.96 11.35 -14.12
N ASP A 213 12.49 10.11 -14.18
CA ASP A 213 11.37 9.74 -15.03
C ASP A 213 10.04 10.25 -14.50
N LEU A 214 9.81 10.20 -13.19
CA LEU A 214 8.60 10.73 -12.55
C LEU A 214 8.51 12.26 -12.63
N GLU A 215 9.65 12.96 -12.68
CA GLU A 215 9.68 14.41 -12.86
C GLU A 215 9.59 14.85 -14.34
N TYR A 216 9.83 13.93 -15.26
CA TYR A 216 9.76 14.23 -16.68
C TYR A 216 8.30 14.46 -17.11
N ARG A 217 7.97 15.71 -17.44
CA ARG A 217 6.68 16.06 -18.05
C ARG A 217 6.83 16.21 -19.57
N ARG A 218 5.86 15.68 -20.31
CA ARG A 218 5.85 15.84 -21.77
C ARG A 218 5.63 17.33 -22.11
N PRO A 219 6.40 17.92 -23.06
CA PRO A 219 6.29 19.34 -23.40
C PRO A 219 4.88 19.78 -23.87
N GLU A 220 4.10 18.89 -24.47
CA GLU A 220 2.74 19.19 -24.94
C GLU A 220 1.72 19.39 -23.80
N GLU A 221 1.96 18.80 -22.63
CA GLU A 221 1.11 18.99 -21.44
C GLU A 221 1.48 20.27 -20.66
N ALA A 222 2.74 20.69 -20.74
CA ALA A 222 3.20 21.95 -20.13
C ALA A 222 2.56 23.19 -20.79
N ALA A 223 2.15 23.09 -22.05
CA ALA A 223 1.46 24.17 -22.77
C ALA A 223 -0.05 24.29 -22.42
N THR A 224 -0.62 23.32 -21.69
CA THR A 224 -2.07 23.23 -21.44
C THR A 224 -2.46 23.29 -19.97
N GLN A 225 -1.59 23.80 -19.08
CA GLN A 225 -2.00 24.19 -17.73
C GLN A 225 -2.33 25.70 -17.69
N PRO A 226 -3.59 26.12 -17.90
CA PRO A 226 -4.01 27.39 -17.33
C PRO A 226 -4.01 27.24 -15.80
N LEU A 227 -3.53 28.26 -15.09
CA LEU A 227 -3.69 28.39 -13.65
C LEU A 227 -5.13 28.04 -13.26
N HIS A 228 -5.35 26.88 -12.65
CA HIS A 228 -6.62 26.57 -12.03
C HIS A 228 -6.75 27.39 -10.74
N GLN A 229 -7.16 28.64 -10.93
CA GLN A 229 -7.91 29.38 -9.93
C GLN A 229 -9.21 28.63 -9.62
N ASN A 230 -9.58 28.66 -8.34
CA ASN A 230 -10.83 28.25 -7.73
C ASN A 230 -12.05 28.26 -8.67
N GLY A 231 -12.76 27.14 -8.75
CA GLY A 231 -14.08 27.10 -9.36
C GLY A 231 -14.79 25.77 -9.14
N SER A 232 -15.77 25.75 -8.25
CA SER A 232 -16.72 24.65 -8.08
C SER A 232 -17.42 24.34 -9.40
N GLY A 233 -17.10 23.22 -10.04
CA GLY A 233 -17.75 22.76 -11.27
C GLY A 233 -18.32 21.36 -11.09
N LYS A 234 -19.65 21.25 -11.02
CA LYS A 234 -20.37 19.98 -11.16
C LYS A 234 -20.01 19.33 -12.51
N LEU A 235 -19.58 18.07 -12.48
CA LEU A 235 -19.44 17.27 -13.70
C LEU A 235 -20.83 16.96 -14.29
N PRO A 236 -21.03 17.11 -15.61
CA PRO A 236 -22.25 16.66 -16.26
C PRO A 236 -22.24 15.12 -16.39
N HIS A 237 -23.36 14.51 -16.00
CA HIS A 237 -23.68 13.12 -16.30
C HIS A 237 -23.75 12.96 -17.82
N ASN A 238 -22.81 12.25 -18.43
CA ASN A 238 -22.94 11.77 -19.80
C ASN A 238 -23.28 10.27 -19.77
N THR A 239 -24.56 9.98 -20.02
CA THR A 239 -25.11 8.64 -20.14
C THR A 239 -24.86 8.16 -21.56
N ALA A 240 -23.71 7.52 -21.81
CA ALA A 240 -23.47 6.85 -23.08
C ALA A 240 -24.10 5.44 -23.06
N GLU A 241 -25.22 5.36 -23.76
CA GLU A 241 -25.99 4.18 -24.15
C GLU A 241 -25.10 3.18 -24.91
N TRP A 242 -24.80 2.02 -24.32
CA TRP A 242 -24.19 0.90 -25.05
C TRP A 242 -25.27 0.06 -25.71
N LYS A 243 -25.53 0.32 -27.01
CA LYS A 243 -26.28 -0.60 -27.87
C LYS A 243 -25.43 -1.84 -28.15
N ARG A 244 -25.93 -3.01 -27.74
CA ARG A 244 -25.45 -4.30 -28.25
C ARG A 244 -25.73 -4.37 -29.75
N ILE A 245 -24.71 -4.73 -30.51
CA ILE A 245 -24.86 -5.22 -31.88
C ILE A 245 -24.63 -6.72 -31.78
N ASP A 246 -25.71 -7.48 -31.89
CA ASP A 246 -25.65 -8.93 -32.05
C ASP A 246 -25.30 -9.23 -33.50
N GLY A 247 -24.30 -10.09 -33.69
CA GLY A 247 -23.95 -10.78 -34.93
C GLY A 247 -23.62 -12.21 -34.60
#